data_AF-A0A964F669-F1
#
_entry.id   AF-A0A964F669-F1
#
_cell.length_a   1.000
_cell.length_b   1.000
_cell.length_c   1.000
_cell.angle_alpha   90.00
_cell.angle_beta   90.00
_cell.angle_gamma   90.00
#
_symmetry.space_group_name_H-M   'P 1'
#
loop_
_entity.id
_entity.type
_entity.pdbx_description
1 polymer ?
#
loop_
_entity_poly.entity_id
_entity_poly.type
_entity_poly.pdbx_seq_one_letter_code
_entity_poly.pdbx_strand_id
1 'polypeptide(L)' 'MSTTNTNGEGSENVRIPFMQRVLDDPFLLLFLGVVVPTVLYTMWAVMEVASIPLGK' A
#
# COMPACT_ATOMS: atom_id res chain seq x y z
N MET A 1 -2.71 1.11 57.12
CA MET A 1 -3.42 0.06 56.34
C MET A 1 -3.68 0.65 54.97
N SER A 2 -2.78 0.44 54.01
CA SER A 2 -2.91 0.97 52.65
C SER A 2 -3.45 -0.15 51.76
N THR A 3 -4.74 -0.12 51.47
CA THR A 3 -5.35 -0.95 50.44
C THR A 3 -6.29 -0.08 49.64
N THR A 4 -5.79 0.42 48.52
CA THR A 4 -6.61 0.92 47.42
C THR A 4 -6.10 0.19 46.16
N ASN A 5 -6.83 -0.85 45.81
CA ASN A 5 -6.80 -1.52 44.52
C ASN A 5 -7.31 -0.55 43.45
N THR A 6 -6.50 -0.27 42.43
CA THR A 6 -6.98 0.09 41.09
C THR A 6 -5.95 -0.38 40.06
N ASN A 7 -5.99 -1.67 39.72
CA ASN A 7 -5.49 -2.13 38.43
C ASN A 7 -6.43 -1.55 37.36
N GLY A 8 -6.09 -0.37 36.88
CA GLY A 8 -6.69 0.17 35.67
C GLY A 8 -6.12 -0.59 34.48
N GLU A 9 -6.87 -1.57 33.99
CA GLU A 9 -6.66 -2.18 32.68
C GLU A 9 -6.95 -1.12 31.60
N GLY A 10 -5.99 -0.22 31.40
CA GLY A 10 -5.91 0.62 30.21
C GLY A 10 -5.45 -0.22 29.03
N SER A 11 -6.33 -1.09 28.55
CA SER A 11 -6.16 -1.74 27.25
C SER A 11 -6.32 -0.66 26.18
N GLU A 12 -5.27 0.13 25.99
CA GLU A 12 -5.14 1.05 24.86
C GLU A 12 -5.23 0.20 23.58
N ASN A 13 -6.43 0.11 23.04
CA ASN A 13 -6.69 -0.42 21.71
C ASN A 13 -6.04 0.55 20.72
N VAL A 14 -4.72 0.47 20.58
CA VAL A 14 -3.97 1.20 19.56
C VAL A 14 -4.47 0.67 18.22
N ARG A 15 -5.43 1.41 17.64
CA ARG A 15 -6.06 1.06 16.38
C ARG A 15 -4.99 1.16 15.31
N ILE A 16 -4.52 0.00 14.83
CA ILE A 16 -3.48 -0.05 13.80
C ILE A 16 -3.99 0.77 12.60
N PRO A 17 -3.30 1.85 12.19
CA PRO A 17 -3.74 2.69 11.11
C PRO A 17 -3.82 1.89 9.81
N PHE A 18 -4.88 2.11 9.03
CA PHE A 18 -5.19 1.35 7.81
C PHE A 18 -4.02 1.35 6.82
N MET A 19 -3.31 2.47 6.70
CA MET A 19 -2.17 2.60 5.81
C MET A 19 -0.99 1.69 6.22
N GLN A 20 -0.77 1.47 7.52
CA GLN A 20 0.25 0.52 7.98
C GLN A 20 -0.12 -0.90 7.54
N ARG A 21 -1.38 -1.30 7.74
CA ARG A 21 -1.85 -2.64 7.36
C ARG A 21 -1.69 -2.94 5.86
N VAL A 22 -1.91 -1.94 5.02
CA VAL A 22 -1.69 -2.01 3.56
C VAL A 22 -0.20 -2.16 3.22
N LEU A 23 0.68 -1.47 3.95
CA LEU A 23 2.13 -1.55 3.73
C LEU A 23 2.80 -2.76 4.40
N ASP A 24 2.12 -3.36 5.38
CA ASP A 24 2.59 -4.54 6.12
C ASP A 24 2.28 -5.86 5.38
N ASP A 25 1.41 -5.84 4.36
CA ASP A 25 1.10 -7.02 3.54
C ASP A 25 2.11 -7.19 2.39
N PRO A 26 3.10 -8.11 2.49
CA PRO A 26 4.17 -8.23 1.50
C PRO A 26 3.67 -8.62 0.11
N PHE A 27 2.57 -9.37 0.01
CA PHE A 27 1.96 -9.71 -1.27
C PHE A 27 1.28 -8.51 -1.94
N LEU A 28 0.70 -7.60 -1.14
CA LEU A 28 0.10 -6.38 -1.66
C LEU A 28 1.19 -5.43 -2.17
N LEU A 29 2.30 -5.32 -1.43
CA LEU A 29 3.49 -4.59 -1.86
C LEU A 29 4.12 -5.19 -3.11
N LEU A 30 4.21 -6.52 -3.19
CA LEU A 30 4.72 -7.22 -4.38
C LEU A 30 3.81 -6.99 -5.58
N PHE A 31 2.49 -7.13 -5.39
CA PHE A 31 1.51 -6.88 -6.44
C PHE A 31 1.62 -5.45 -6.95
N LEU A 32 1.59 -4.46 -6.06
CA LEU A 32 1.73 -3.06 -6.45
C LEU A 32 3.10 -2.79 -7.10
N GLY A 33 4.16 -3.39 -6.58
CA GLY A 33 5.53 -3.26 -7.09
C GLY A 33 5.73 -3.82 -8.50
N VAL A 34 4.96 -4.83 -8.91
CA VAL A 34 4.99 -5.37 -10.28
C VAL A 34 3.95 -4.68 -11.16
N VAL A 35 2.71 -4.53 -10.68
CA VAL A 35 1.60 -4.02 -11.48
C VAL A 35 1.80 -2.56 -11.87
N VAL A 36 2.28 -1.71 -10.94
CA VAL A 36 2.49 -0.29 -11.23
C VAL A 36 3.46 -0.09 -12.41
N PRO A 37 4.70 -0.62 -12.40
CA PRO A 37 5.59 -0.46 -13.54
C PRO A 37 5.05 -1.20 -14.77
N THR A 38 4.44 -2.38 -14.65
CA THR A 38 3.87 -3.08 -15.81
C THR A 38 2.82 -2.23 -16.53
N VAL A 39 1.88 -1.64 -15.80
CA VAL A 39 0.83 -0.80 -16.39
C VAL A 39 1.42 0.49 -16.97
N LEU A 40 2.30 1.18 -16.22
CA LEU A 40 2.98 2.39 -16.69
C LEU A 40 3.75 2.14 -17.98
N TYR A 41 4.61 1.13 -18.02
CA TYR A 41 5.40 0.80 -19.19
C TYR A 41 4.54 0.33 -20.35
N THR A 42 3.46 -0.42 -20.08
CA THR A 42 2.54 -0.84 -21.14
C THR A 42 1.81 0.35 -21.74
N MET A 43 1.25 1.24 -20.91
CA MET A 43 0.57 2.45 -21.38
C MET A 43 1.54 3.37 -22.13
N TRP A 44 2.75 3.56 -21.60
CA TRP A 44 3.79 4.29 -22.31
C TRP A 44 4.07 3.63 -23.66
N ALA A 45 4.38 2.33 -23.71
CA ALA A 45 4.70 1.63 -24.95
C ALA A 45 3.58 1.75 -25.99
N VAL A 46 2.32 1.71 -25.57
CA VAL A 46 1.18 1.92 -26.46
C VAL A 46 1.16 3.35 -27.01
N MET A 47 1.36 4.37 -26.15
CA MET A 47 1.46 5.76 -26.62
C MET A 47 2.65 5.96 -27.56
N GLU A 48 3.80 5.36 -27.27
CA GLU A 48 5.00 5.39 -28.11
C GLU A 48 4.67 4.85 -29.51
N VAL A 49 4.11 3.64 -29.58
CA VAL A 49 3.73 2.99 -30.86
C VAL A 49 2.67 3.80 -31.61
N ALA A 50 1.67 4.35 -30.91
CA ALA A 50 0.64 5.17 -31.53
C ALA A 50 1.17 6.51 -32.08
N SER A 51 2.26 7.02 -31.49
CA SER A 51 2.91 8.26 -31.92
C SER A 51 3.83 8.08 -33.13
N ILE A 52 4.17 6.84 -33.50
CA ILE A 52 4.97 6.55 -34.68
C ILE A 52 4.13 6.93 -35.91
N PRO A 53 4.58 7.90 -36.71
CA PRO A 53 3.89 8.24 -37.94
C PRO A 53 4.00 7.05 -38.89
N LEU A 54 2.87 6.42 -39.18
CA LEU A 54 2.74 5.54 -40.32
C LEU A 54 2.95 6.42 -41.55
N GLY A 55 4.03 6.16 -42.29
CA GLY A 55 4.58 7.06 -43.31
C GLY A 55 3.58 7.56 -44.37
N LYS A 56 4.00 8.59 -45.11
CA LYS A 56 3.25 9.19 -46.24
C LYS A 56 2.74 8.16 -47.25
#